data_AF-J6IJ42-F1
#
_entry.id   AF-J6IJ42-F1
#
_cell.length_a   1.000
_cell.length_b   1.000
_cell.length_c   1.000
_cell.angle_alpha   90.00
_cell.angle_beta   90.00
_cell.angle_gamma   90.00
#
_symmetry.space_group_name_H-M   'P 1'
#
loop_
_entity.id
_entity.type
_entity.pdbx_description
1 polymer ?
#
loop_
_entity_poly.entity_id
_entity_poly.type
_entity_poly.pdbx_seq_one_letter_code
_entity_poly.pdbx_strand_id
1 'polypeptide(L)'
;MMEALADVPWQATERHWNYAYRFRGDKPKETVELKVVYEATEEQAACTLSETVRDVPLSFSQLKREYGWRTEATMRMAVKNPFWPFDDGRPTSTSIASEHDPFAILEEGSE
;
A
#
# COMPACT_ATOMS: atom_id res chain seq x y z
N MET A 1 4.77 -24.73 -5.18
CA MET A 1 4.85 -23.59 -6.13
C MET A 1 4.57 -22.25 -5.45
N MET A 2 3.73 -22.17 -4.41
CA MET A 2 3.53 -20.93 -3.63
C MET A 2 4.64 -20.60 -2.62
N GLU A 3 5.31 -21.60 -2.03
CA GLU A 3 6.48 -21.39 -1.12
C GLU A 3 7.56 -20.48 -1.72
N ALA A 4 7.88 -20.65 -3.00
CA ALA A 4 8.89 -19.85 -3.67
C ALA A 4 8.54 -18.36 -3.79
N LEU A 5 7.25 -17.98 -3.70
CA LEU A 5 6.84 -16.57 -3.67
C LEU A 5 6.96 -15.95 -2.27
N ALA A 6 6.92 -16.78 -1.22
CA ALA A 6 7.14 -16.33 0.16
C ALA A 6 8.63 -16.12 0.45
N ASP A 7 9.49 -16.99 -0.09
CA ASP A 7 10.93 -16.98 0.16
C ASP A 7 11.70 -15.96 -0.69
N VAL A 8 11.15 -15.55 -1.84
CA VAL A 8 11.83 -14.60 -2.72
C VAL A 8 11.39 -13.18 -2.35
N PRO A 9 12.28 -12.38 -1.73
CA PRO A 9 11.96 -10.98 -1.45
C PRO A 9 11.59 -10.29 -2.75
N TRP A 10 10.58 -9.43 -2.69
CA TRP A 10 10.03 -8.79 -3.87
C TRP A 10 11.11 -7.97 -4.60
N GLN A 11 11.67 -8.53 -5.66
CA GLN A 11 12.83 -7.98 -6.37
C GLN A 11 12.54 -6.61 -7.00
N ALA A 12 11.26 -6.30 -7.27
CA ALA A 12 10.85 -5.01 -7.78
C ALA A 12 11.13 -3.88 -6.79
N THR A 13 10.84 -4.12 -5.50
CA THR A 13 11.07 -3.16 -4.41
C THR A 13 12.57 -2.91 -4.26
N GLU A 14 13.37 -3.97 -4.18
CA GLU A 14 14.83 -3.86 -4.04
C GLU A 14 15.48 -3.15 -5.25
N ARG A 15 15.04 -3.46 -6.47
CA ARG A 15 15.52 -2.78 -7.69
C ARG A 15 15.12 -1.32 -7.75
N HIS A 16 13.87 -1.00 -7.42
CA HIS A 16 13.41 0.38 -7.37
C HIS A 16 14.20 1.20 -6.36
N TRP A 17 14.43 0.66 -5.16
CA TRP A 17 15.20 1.34 -4.12
C TRP A 17 16.68 1.47 -4.49
N ASN A 18 17.32 0.42 -4.99
CA ASN A 18 18.68 0.51 -5.51
C ASN A 18 18.78 1.57 -6.61
N TYR A 19 17.79 1.65 -7.49
CA TYR A 19 17.81 2.65 -8.56
C TYR A 19 17.59 4.08 -8.02
N ALA A 20 16.58 4.27 -7.17
CA ALA A 20 16.24 5.56 -6.60
C ALA A 20 17.38 6.12 -5.72
N TYR A 21 17.95 5.30 -4.84
CA TYR A 21 19.00 5.71 -3.92
C TYR A 21 20.36 5.87 -4.59
N ARG A 22 20.72 5.01 -5.55
CA ARG A 22 22.03 5.09 -6.21
C ARG A 22 22.09 6.16 -7.30
N PHE A 23 20.99 6.38 -8.04
CA PHE A 23 21.03 7.24 -9.22
C PHE A 23 20.37 8.61 -9.04
N ARG A 24 19.47 8.80 -8.08
CA ARG A 24 18.85 10.13 -7.85
C ARG A 24 19.54 10.98 -6.80
N GLY A 25 20.52 10.45 -6.06
CA GLY A 25 21.22 11.18 -5.00
C GLY A 25 20.35 11.57 -3.80
N ASP A 26 19.06 11.20 -3.82
CA ASP A 26 18.15 11.36 -2.70
C ASP A 26 18.57 10.40 -1.60
N LYS A 27 19.15 10.92 -0.53
CA LYS A 27 19.34 10.14 0.69
C LYS A 27 17.96 9.66 1.17
N PRO A 28 17.85 8.45 1.75
CA PRO A 28 16.63 8.07 2.47
C PRO A 28 16.29 9.20 3.42
N LYS A 29 15.02 9.62 3.48
CA LYS A 29 14.50 10.61 4.44
C LYS A 29 13.88 9.89 5.64
N GLU A 30 13.89 10.53 6.81
CA GLU A 30 13.33 9.95 8.04
C GLU A 30 11.83 9.70 7.89
N THR A 31 11.16 10.60 7.19
CA THR A 31 9.76 10.51 6.86
C THR A 31 9.56 10.53 5.34
N VAL A 32 8.57 9.76 4.88
CA VAL A 32 8.11 9.74 3.49
C VAL A 32 6.65 10.17 3.44
N GLU A 33 6.31 11.04 2.49
CA GLU A 33 4.92 11.41 2.23
C GLU A 33 4.25 10.33 1.37
N LEU A 34 3.18 9.75 1.89
CA LEU A 34 2.32 8.82 1.16
C LEU A 34 1.01 9.51 0.77
N LYS A 35 0.58 9.26 -0.47
CA LYS A 35 -0.77 9.58 -0.93
C LYS A 35 -1.70 8.47 -0.44
N VAL A 36 -2.64 8.80 0.43
CA VAL A 36 -3.67 7.89 0.93
C VAL A 36 -4.98 8.23 0.25
N VAL A 37 -5.66 7.20 -0.26
CA VAL A 37 -6.98 7.31 -0.88
C VAL A 37 -7.98 6.61 0.02
N TYR A 38 -9.11 7.26 0.28
CA TYR A 38 -10.16 6.73 1.14
C TYR A 38 -11.54 7.08 0.57
N GLU A 39 -12.55 6.30 0.92
CA GLU A 39 -13.93 6.59 0.54
C GLU A 39 -14.45 7.79 1.33
N ALA A 40 -14.90 8.82 0.61
CA ALA A 40 -15.30 10.10 1.18
C ALA A 40 -16.80 10.16 1.43
N THR A 41 -17.19 10.69 2.59
CA THR A 41 -18.56 11.15 2.81
C THR A 41 -18.87 12.41 2.01
N GLU A 42 -20.15 12.77 1.85
CA GLU A 42 -20.55 13.98 1.11
C GLU A 42 -19.88 15.26 1.64
N GLU A 43 -19.78 15.41 2.96
CA GLU A 43 -19.13 16.56 3.61
C GLU A 43 -17.62 16.60 3.30
N GLN A 44 -16.96 15.45 3.32
CA GLN A 44 -15.53 15.32 3.03
C GLN A 44 -15.25 15.55 1.54
N ALA A 45 -16.12 15.06 0.67
CA ALA A 45 -16.02 15.26 -0.77
C ALA A 45 -16.10 16.75 -1.15
N ALA A 46 -16.92 17.53 -0.44
CA ALA A 46 -17.03 18.97 -0.63
C ALA A 46 -15.79 19.76 -0.15
N CYS A 47 -15.11 19.27 0.89
CA CYS A 47 -14.00 19.97 1.53
C CYS A 47 -12.60 19.55 1.02
N THR A 48 -12.50 18.45 0.25
CA THR A 48 -11.22 17.88 -0.18
C THR A 48 -11.20 17.62 -1.69
N LEU A 49 -10.02 17.32 -2.23
CA LEU A 49 -9.90 16.85 -3.61
C LEU A 49 -10.47 15.43 -3.68
N SER A 50 -11.71 15.35 -4.18
CA SER A 50 -12.45 14.11 -4.35
C SER A 50 -12.72 13.79 -5.82
N GLU A 51 -12.86 12.50 -6.13
CA GLU A 51 -13.16 11.96 -7.45
C GLU A 51 -14.25 10.88 -7.33
N THR A 52 -15.23 10.89 -8.22
CA THR A 52 -16.27 9.86 -8.27
C THR A 52 -15.87 8.78 -9.27
N VAL A 53 -15.69 7.55 -8.79
CA VAL A 53 -15.17 6.40 -9.55
C VAL A 53 -16.21 5.28 -9.56
N ARG A 54 -16.27 4.51 -10.65
CA ARG A 54 -17.19 3.38 -10.81
C ARG A 54 -16.48 2.03 -10.70
N ASP A 55 -16.13 1.63 -9.49
CA ASP A 55 -15.33 0.43 -9.23
C ASP A 55 -15.87 -0.46 -8.10
N VAL A 56 -16.96 -0.06 -7.41
CA VAL A 56 -17.58 -0.90 -6.37
C VAL A 56 -18.17 -2.14 -7.02
N PRO A 57 -17.69 -3.36 -6.75
CA PRO A 57 -18.18 -4.55 -7.44
C PRO A 57 -19.58 -4.93 -6.94
N LEU A 58 -20.59 -4.77 -7.79
CA LEU A 58 -21.96 -5.21 -7.51
C LEU A 58 -22.21 -6.64 -8.00
N SER A 59 -21.51 -7.06 -9.05
CA SER A 59 -21.56 -8.44 -9.55
C SER A 59 -20.21 -8.84 -10.16
N PHE A 60 -19.69 -9.99 -9.71
CA PHE A 60 -18.52 -10.64 -10.28
C PHE A 60 -18.85 -11.68 -11.36
N SER A 61 -20.15 -11.87 -11.69
CA SER A 61 -20.57 -12.83 -12.70
C SER A 61 -19.90 -12.56 -14.04
N GLN A 62 -19.35 -13.61 -14.67
CA GLN A 62 -18.73 -13.49 -15.99
C GLN A 62 -19.73 -13.10 -17.08
N LEU A 63 -21.01 -13.48 -16.92
CA LEU A 63 -22.08 -13.12 -17.85
C LEU A 63 -22.50 -11.66 -17.72
N LYS A 64 -22.38 -11.08 -16.53
CA LYS A 64 -22.74 -9.68 -16.26
C LYS A 64 -21.93 -9.11 -15.10
N ARG A 65 -20.84 -8.43 -15.44
CA ARG A 65 -20.07 -7.65 -14.47
C ARG A 65 -20.77 -6.33 -14.24
N GLU A 66 -21.03 -6.01 -12.97
CA GLU A 66 -21.68 -4.77 -12.57
C GLU A 66 -20.84 -4.03 -11.55
N TYR A 67 -20.73 -2.72 -11.72
CA TYR A 67 -20.01 -1.84 -10.83
C TYR A 67 -20.88 -0.65 -10.41
N GLY A 68 -20.82 -0.34 -9.13
CA GLY A 68 -21.42 0.82 -8.50
C GLY A 68 -20.44 1.99 -8.45
N TRP A 69 -20.95 3.15 -8.04
CA TRP A 69 -20.17 4.37 -7.88
C TRP A 69 -19.72 4.52 -6.43
N ARG A 70 -18.52 5.05 -6.22
CA ARG A 70 -18.06 5.59 -4.94
C ARG A 70 -17.36 6.92 -5.16
N THR A 71 -17.30 7.73 -4.12
CA THR A 71 -16.51 8.97 -4.13
C THR A 71 -15.28 8.73 -3.28
N GLU A 72 -14.11 8.96 -3.85
CA GLU A 72 -12.83 8.81 -3.18
C GLU A 72 -12.24 10.19 -2.92
N ALA A 73 -11.65 10.39 -1.75
CA ALA A 73 -10.85 11.56 -1.44
C ALA A 73 -9.39 11.16 -1.23
N THR A 74 -8.51 12.12 -1.50
CA THR A 74 -7.07 11.97 -1.30
C THR A 74 -6.60 12.80 -0.11
N MET A 75 -5.77 12.21 0.74
CA MET A 75 -4.93 12.94 1.70
C MET A 75 -3.45 12.57 1.56
N ARG A 76 -2.58 13.39 2.15
CA ARG A 76 -1.16 13.05 2.30
C ARG A 76 -0.86 12.78 3.76
N MET A 77 -0.12 11.71 4.02
CA MET A 77 0.33 11.36 5.35
C MET A 77 1.84 11.17 5.35
N ALA A 78 2.53 11.80 6.29
CA ALA A 78 3.94 11.55 6.53
C ALA A 78 4.07 10.30 7.42
N VAL A 79 4.74 9.27 6.93
CA VAL A 79 5.05 8.05 7.71
C VAL A 79 6.55 7.92 7.89
N LYS A 80 6.95 7.29 8.99
CA LYS A 80 8.35 6.97 9.24
C LYS A 80 8.84 5.98 8.19
N ASN A 81 9.96 6.29 7.56
CA ASN A 81 10.58 5.41 6.58
C ASN A 81 11.24 4.24 7.31
N PRO A 82 10.82 2.98 7.07
CA PRO A 82 11.42 1.81 7.71
C PRO A 82 12.88 1.59 7.28
N PHE A 83 13.30 2.21 6.18
CA PHE A 83 14.67 2.16 5.67
C PHE A 83 15.49 3.41 6.01
N TRP A 84 14.96 4.31 6.85
CA TRP A 84 15.79 5.39 7.38
C TRP A 84 16.86 4.80 8.30
N PRO A 85 18.15 5.05 8.02
CA PRO A 85 19.23 4.51 8.83
C PRO A 85 19.12 5.10 10.24
N PHE A 86 18.78 4.28 11.22
CA PHE A 86 19.06 4.60 12.61
C PHE A 86 20.59 4.61 12.79
N ASP A 87 21.09 5.63 13.46
CA ASP A 87 22.51 6.01 13.57
C ASP A 87 23.42 4.98 14.29
N ASP A 88 22.96 3.74 14.49
CA ASP A 88 23.71 2.66 15.15
C ASP A 88 24.25 1.60 14.17
N GLY A 89 24.20 1.86 12.86
CA GLY A 89 24.85 1.00 11.85
C GLY A 89 24.29 -0.43 11.75
N ARG A 90 23.23 -0.74 12.50
CA ARG A 90 22.46 -1.97 12.35
C ARG A 90 21.23 -1.63 11.52
N PRO A 91 21.03 -2.27 10.34
CA PRO A 91 19.70 -2.27 9.77
C PRO A 91 18.81 -2.84 10.87
N THR A 92 17.87 -2.06 11.39
CA THR A 92 16.77 -2.62 12.14
C THR A 92 16.14 -3.57 11.14
N SER A 93 16.40 -4.88 11.30
CA SER A 93 15.55 -5.91 10.73
C SER A 93 14.22 -5.82 11.47
N THR A 94 13.55 -4.69 11.35
CA THR A 94 12.12 -4.65 11.51
C THR A 94 11.69 -5.53 10.35
N SER A 95 11.40 -6.77 10.69
CA SER A 95 10.71 -7.73 9.85
C SER A 95 9.57 -6.99 9.15
N ILE A 96 9.82 -6.49 7.94
CA ILE A 96 8.75 -6.19 6.98
C ILE A 96 8.13 -7.53 6.52
N ALA A 97 8.71 -8.66 6.94
CA ALA A 97 7.98 -9.88 7.28
C ALA A 97 7.08 -9.71 8.52
N SER A 98 6.36 -8.58 8.64
CA SER A 98 5.01 -8.71 9.16
C SER A 98 4.35 -9.50 8.06
N GLU A 99 4.14 -10.76 8.34
CA GLU A 99 3.46 -11.76 7.53
C GLU A 99 2.21 -11.11 6.93
N HIS A 100 2.37 -10.45 5.79
CA HIS A 100 1.27 -9.83 5.07
C HIS A 100 0.67 -10.96 4.26
N ASP A 101 0.12 -11.94 4.96
CA ASP A 101 -0.71 -12.96 4.37
C ASP A 101 -2.09 -12.31 4.11
N PRO A 102 -2.42 -11.99 2.85
CA PRO A 102 -3.69 -11.38 2.53
C PRO A 102 -4.90 -12.31 2.79
N PHE A 103 -4.67 -13.59 3.13
CA PHE A 103 -5.71 -14.57 3.43
C PHE A 103 -5.86 -14.88 4.92
N ALA A 104 -4.95 -14.42 5.79
CA ALA A 104 -5.07 -14.62 7.25
C ALA A 104 -6.41 -14.09 7.80
N ILE A 105 -6.94 -13.03 7.19
CA ILE A 105 -8.22 -12.40 7.56
C ILE A 105 -9.43 -13.28 7.19
N LEU A 106 -9.28 -14.23 6.26
CA LEU A 106 -10.38 -15.10 5.81
C LEU A 106 -10.56 -16.34 6.68
N GLU A 107 -9.55 -16.73 7.48
CA GLU A 107 -9.63 -17.92 8.34
C GLU A 107 -10.34 -17.66 9.68
N GLU A 108 -10.55 -16.39 10.08
CA GLU A 108 -11.31 -16.04 11.30
C GLU A 108 -12.84 -16.16 11.12
N GLY A 109 -13.34 -16.50 9.93
CA GLY A 109 -14.77 -16.49 9.60
C GLY A 109 -15.49 -17.84 9.61
N SER A 110 -14.83 -18.93 10.01
CA SER A 110 -15.44 -20.27 10.05
C SER A 110 -15.62 -20.78 11.49
N GLU A 111 -16.68 -20.32 12.14
CA GLU A 111 -17.41 -21.06 13.20
C GLU A 111 -18.91 -21.09 12.88
#